data_AF-A0A424NLF3-F1
#
_entry.id   AF-A0A424NLF3-F1
#
_cell.length_a   1.000
_cell.length_b   1.000
_cell.length_c   1.000
_cell.angle_alpha   90.00
_cell.angle_beta   90.00
_cell.angle_gamma   90.00
#
_symmetry.space_group_name_H-M   'P 1'
#
loop_
_entity.id
_entity.type
_entity.pdbx_description
1 polymer ?
#
loop_
_entity_poly.entity_id
_entity_poly.type
_entity_poly.pdbx_seq_one_letter_code
_entity_poly.pdbx_strand_id
1 'polypeptide(L)'
;LLTAPMRARFGISNRLNYYSKDLLSSILKRSASILEIEISKDAAIEIASRSRGTPRIANGLLRRIRDFAQIKGDGIIDLKITKYGLKALKVDNYGLDEMDNKILNALIDKFKGGPVGITTLATAVSENGETIEEVYEPFLIQQGFIVRTPRGREVTELAYKHLGKIRGNQENLF
;
A
#
# COMPACT_ATOMS: atom_id res chain seq x y z
N LEU A 1 6.29 -21.85 2.26
CA LEU A 1 5.93 -21.85 3.71
C LEU A 1 6.69 -22.94 4.48
N LEU A 2 7.19 -22.64 5.69
CA LEU A 2 7.81 -23.63 6.59
C LEU A 2 6.78 -24.66 7.07
N THR A 3 7.12 -25.95 6.95
CA THR A 3 6.28 -27.07 7.40
C THR A 3 6.13 -27.09 8.92
N ALA A 4 5.00 -27.62 9.42
CA ALA A 4 4.72 -27.68 10.86
C ALA A 4 5.83 -28.37 11.68
N PRO A 5 6.46 -29.49 11.22
CA PRO A 5 7.55 -30.13 11.94
C PRO A 5 8.81 -29.26 12.04
N MET A 6 9.10 -28.44 11.03
CA MET A 6 10.24 -27.52 11.09
C MET A 6 9.94 -26.32 11.97
N ARG A 7 8.71 -25.80 11.94
CA ARG A 7 8.29 -24.68 12.79
C ARG A 7 8.41 -25.01 14.28
N ALA A 8 8.07 -26.23 14.67
CA ALA A 8 8.16 -26.71 16.06
C ALA A 8 9.61 -26.76 16.59
N ARG A 9 10.62 -26.70 15.72
CA ARG A 9 12.05 -26.69 16.12
C ARG A 9 12.57 -25.29 16.50
N PHE A 10 11.80 -24.24 16.26
CA PHE A 10 12.19 -22.88 16.64
C PHE A 10 11.68 -22.59 18.07
N GLY A 11 12.60 -22.46 19.03
CA GLY A 11 12.28 -22.18 20.43
C GLY A 11 11.80 -20.75 20.72
N ILE A 12 11.97 -19.83 19.77
CA ILE A 12 11.52 -18.44 19.87
C ILE A 12 10.70 -18.13 18.62
N SER A 13 9.48 -17.60 18.82
CA SER A 13 8.61 -17.14 17.74
C SER A 13 8.23 -15.69 17.97
N ASN A 14 8.82 -14.79 17.19
CA ASN A 14 8.49 -13.37 17.23
C ASN A 14 7.68 -13.01 15.99
N ARG A 15 6.55 -12.33 16.18
CA ARG A 15 5.74 -11.77 15.10
C ARG A 15 6.00 -10.28 15.03
N LEU A 16 6.44 -9.81 13.87
CA LEU A 16 6.63 -8.40 13.60
C LEU A 16 5.30 -7.80 13.15
N ASN A 17 4.88 -6.74 13.83
CA ASN A 17 3.69 -5.97 13.45
C ASN A 17 4.10 -4.75 12.64
N TYR A 18 3.11 -4.14 11.98
CA TYR A 18 3.30 -2.85 11.32
C TYR A 18 3.70 -1.76 12.31
N TYR A 19 4.55 -0.85 11.84
CA TYR A 19 5.04 0.27 12.62
C TYR A 19 4.01 1.39 12.68
N SER A 20 3.98 2.11 13.81
CA SER A 20 3.19 3.33 13.93
C SER A 20 3.76 4.45 13.06
N LYS A 21 2.91 5.42 12.72
CA LYS A 21 3.31 6.60 11.94
C LYS A 21 4.43 7.39 12.62
N ASP A 22 4.38 7.52 13.95
CA ASP A 22 5.40 8.23 14.72
C ASP A 22 6.77 7.54 14.66
N LEU A 23 6.78 6.20 14.77
CA LEU A 23 8.01 5.42 14.70
C LEU A 23 8.57 5.40 13.27
N LEU A 24 7.71 5.36 12.25
CA LEU A 24 8.16 5.55 10.87
C LEU A 24 8.72 6.96 10.63
N SER A 25 8.13 7.99 11.22
CA SER A 25 8.65 9.37 11.12
C SER A 25 10.05 9.48 11.74
N SER A 26 10.30 8.83 12.89
CA SER A 26 11.64 8.80 13.49
C SER A 26 12.64 8.03 12.65
N ILE A 27 12.24 6.89 12.07
CA ILE A 27 13.05 6.14 11.09
C ILE A 27 13.41 7.02 9.90
N LEU A 28 12.43 7.74 9.33
CA LEU A 28 12.63 8.62 8.18
C LEU A 28 13.60 9.77 8.48
N LYS A 29 13.48 10.40 9.64
CA LYS A 29 14.42 11.44 10.08
C LYS A 29 15.84 10.91 10.20
N ARG A 30 16.01 9.73 10.78
CA ARG A 30 17.32 9.06 10.86
C ARG A 30 17.85 8.74 9.46
N SER A 31 17.03 8.18 8.58
CA SER A 31 17.42 7.86 7.20
C SER A 31 17.78 9.11 6.39
N ALA A 32 17.07 10.22 6.59
CA ALA A 32 17.38 11.50 5.95
C ALA A 32 18.73 12.05 6.40
N SER A 33 19.04 11.98 7.70
CA SER A 33 20.36 12.33 8.24
C SER A 33 21.49 11.48 7.66
N ILE A 34 21.28 10.16 7.46
CA ILE A 34 22.26 9.28 6.81
C ILE A 34 22.46 9.64 5.34
N LEU A 35 21.43 10.14 4.67
CA LEU A 35 21.46 10.58 3.28
C LEU A 35 21.88 12.05 3.14
N GLU A 36 22.30 12.70 4.23
CA GLU A 36 22.72 14.10 4.28
C GLU A 36 21.69 15.07 3.68
N ILE A 37 20.41 14.82 3.94
CA ILE A 37 19.31 15.69 3.51
C ILE A 37 18.47 16.17 4.69
N GLU A 38 18.11 17.44 4.68
CA GLU A 38 17.18 18.01 5.64
C GLU A 38 15.74 17.61 5.33
N ILE A 39 15.01 17.16 6.35
CA ILE A 39 13.59 16.83 6.25
C ILE A 39 12.80 17.51 7.37
N SER A 40 11.73 18.21 7.00
CA SER A 40 10.81 18.79 7.96
C SER A 40 10.01 17.72 8.70
N LYS A 41 9.59 18.01 9.94
CA LYS A 41 8.78 17.07 10.75
C LYS A 41 7.48 16.68 10.03
N ASP A 42 6.81 17.64 9.42
CA ASP A 42 5.53 17.43 8.75
C ASP A 42 5.69 16.58 7.49
N ALA A 43 6.76 16.79 6.72
CA ALA A 43 7.09 15.94 5.58
C ALA A 43 7.34 14.49 6.01
N ALA A 44 8.10 14.27 7.08
CA ALA A 44 8.37 12.92 7.58
C ALA A 44 7.08 12.21 8.01
N ILE A 45 6.15 12.92 8.67
CA ILE A 45 4.84 12.37 9.05
C ILE A 45 3.99 12.06 7.81
N GLU A 46 3.97 12.94 6.81
CA GLU A 46 3.24 12.72 5.56
C GLU A 46 3.75 11.47 4.83
N ILE A 47 5.06 11.31 4.69
CA ILE A 47 5.65 10.10 4.08
C ILE A 47 5.32 8.86 4.90
N ALA A 48 5.50 8.92 6.23
CA ALA A 48 5.19 7.80 7.13
C ALA A 48 3.72 7.35 7.00
N SER A 49 2.80 8.31 6.88
CA SER A 49 1.37 8.05 6.75
C SER A 49 1.01 7.23 5.50
N ARG A 50 1.81 7.35 4.43
CA ARG A 50 1.62 6.64 3.15
C ARG A 50 2.52 5.42 2.98
N SER A 51 3.26 5.03 4.02
CA SER A 51 4.25 3.94 3.96
C SER A 51 3.72 2.57 4.39
N ARG A 52 2.39 2.43 4.55
CA ARG A 52 1.72 1.17 4.94
C ARG A 52 2.26 0.53 6.23
N GLY A 53 2.78 1.34 7.16
CA GLY A 53 3.38 0.80 8.38
C GLY A 53 4.70 0.04 8.15
N THR A 54 5.33 0.17 6.98
CA THR A 54 6.55 -0.58 6.64
C THR A 54 7.77 0.34 6.44
N PRO A 55 8.88 0.10 7.18
CA PRO A 55 10.10 0.90 7.04
C PRO A 55 10.72 0.86 5.64
N ARG A 56 10.60 -0.29 4.96
CA ARG A 56 11.13 -0.48 3.60
C ARG A 56 10.45 0.46 2.60
N ILE A 57 9.12 0.56 2.64
CA ILE A 57 8.36 1.48 1.77
C ILE A 57 8.68 2.93 2.14
N ALA A 58 8.71 3.25 3.44
CA ALA A 58 9.07 4.59 3.91
C ALA A 58 10.42 5.07 3.36
N ASN A 59 11.47 4.26 3.50
CA ASN A 59 12.80 4.60 2.97
C ASN A 59 12.86 4.58 1.44
N GLY A 60 11.98 3.84 0.77
CA GLY A 60 11.81 3.91 -0.69
C GLY A 60 11.21 5.24 -1.13
N LEU A 61 10.14 5.68 -0.47
CA LEU A 61 9.49 6.96 -0.74
C LEU A 61 10.41 8.13 -0.43
N LEU A 62 11.14 8.10 0.69
CA LEU A 62 12.11 9.13 1.06
C LEU A 62 13.14 9.36 -0.05
N ARG A 63 13.72 8.28 -0.60
CA ARG A 63 14.71 8.36 -1.67
C ARG A 63 14.13 9.01 -2.93
N ARG A 64 12.91 8.62 -3.32
CA ARG A 64 12.24 9.22 -4.48
C ARG A 64 11.90 10.71 -4.26
N ILE A 65 11.44 11.07 -3.06
CA ILE A 65 11.09 12.44 -2.70
C ILE A 65 12.32 13.34 -2.63
N ARG A 66 13.44 12.81 -2.13
CA ARG A 66 14.75 13.49 -2.21
C ARG A 66 15.08 13.85 -3.66
N ASP A 67 14.91 12.92 -4.59
CA ASP A 67 15.24 13.19 -6.00
C ASP A 67 14.35 14.34 -6.55
N PHE A 68 13.08 14.43 -6.14
CA PHE A 68 12.24 15.59 -6.45
C PHE A 68 12.72 16.89 -5.78
N ALA A 69 13.14 16.83 -4.51
CA ALA A 69 13.63 17.99 -3.76
C ALA A 69 14.95 18.54 -4.33
N GLN A 70 15.82 17.68 -4.86
CA GLN A 70 17.07 18.10 -5.49
C GLN A 70 16.86 18.71 -6.89
N ILE A 71 15.89 18.21 -7.67
CA ILE A 71 15.68 18.66 -9.05
C ILE A 71 14.74 19.88 -9.12
N LYS A 72 13.70 19.90 -8.28
CA LYS A 72 12.60 20.90 -8.36
C LYS A 72 12.53 21.86 -7.17
N GLY A 73 13.39 21.71 -6.17
CA GLY A 73 13.37 22.53 -4.96
C GLY A 73 14.77 22.89 -4.49
N ASP A 74 14.86 23.26 -3.23
CA ASP A 74 16.08 23.81 -2.62
C ASP A 74 16.94 22.72 -1.94
N GLY A 75 16.72 21.44 -2.28
CA GLY A 75 17.37 20.31 -1.63
C GLY A 75 16.83 19.95 -0.24
N ILE A 76 15.84 20.67 0.28
CA ILE A 76 15.18 20.40 1.56
C ILE A 76 13.83 19.69 1.32
N ILE A 77 13.57 18.61 2.08
CA ILE A 77 12.29 17.89 2.02
C ILE A 77 11.26 18.58 2.92
N ASP A 78 10.49 19.49 2.33
CA ASP A 78 9.35 20.17 2.95
C ASP A 78 8.00 19.47 2.64
N LEU A 79 6.92 19.95 3.25
CA LEU A 79 5.59 19.38 3.03
C LEU A 79 5.10 19.57 1.59
N LYS A 80 5.48 20.67 0.92
CA LYS A 80 5.03 21.00 -0.43
C LYS A 80 5.63 20.04 -1.45
N ILE A 81 6.96 19.86 -1.44
CA ILE A 81 7.66 18.94 -2.33
C ILE A 81 7.26 17.50 -2.05
N THR A 82 7.02 17.14 -0.80
CA THR A 82 6.54 15.82 -0.39
C THR A 82 5.19 15.53 -1.01
N LYS A 83 4.20 16.43 -0.88
CA LYS A 83 2.88 16.27 -1.50
C LYS A 83 2.96 16.22 -3.03
N TYR A 84 3.81 17.07 -3.63
CA TYR A 84 4.05 17.06 -5.06
C TYR A 84 4.64 15.73 -5.54
N GLY A 85 5.69 15.24 -4.88
CA GLY A 85 6.37 13.98 -5.22
C GLY A 85 5.45 12.77 -5.02
N LEU A 86 4.71 12.71 -3.92
CA LEU A 86 3.75 11.63 -3.66
C LEU A 86 2.63 11.60 -4.71
N LYS A 87 2.13 12.76 -5.13
CA LYS A 87 1.16 12.86 -6.23
C LYS A 87 1.76 12.41 -7.57
N ALA A 88 3.00 12.81 -7.86
CA ALA A 88 3.70 12.38 -9.08
C ALA A 88 3.96 10.86 -9.10
N LEU A 89 4.20 10.26 -7.94
CA LEU A 89 4.36 8.81 -7.77
C LEU A 89 3.03 8.05 -7.73
N LYS A 90 1.89 8.74 -7.90
CA LYS A 90 0.53 8.16 -7.80
C LYS A 90 0.29 7.40 -6.49
N VAL A 91 0.88 7.87 -5.38
CA VAL A 91 0.65 7.28 -4.06
C VAL A 91 -0.50 8.03 -3.40
N ASP A 92 -1.61 7.32 -3.21
CA ASP A 92 -2.82 7.92 -2.66
C ASP A 92 -2.71 8.24 -1.17
N ASN A 93 -3.69 8.97 -0.63
CA ASN A 93 -3.73 9.36 0.78
C ASN A 93 -3.77 8.14 1.73
N TYR A 94 -4.25 6.99 1.25
CA TYR A 94 -4.22 5.72 1.99
C TYR A 94 -2.88 4.96 1.84
N GLY A 95 -1.94 5.47 1.05
CA GLY A 95 -0.67 4.81 0.77
C GLY A 95 -0.76 3.67 -0.25
N LEU A 96 -1.90 3.57 -0.96
CA LEU A 96 -2.07 2.62 -2.08
C LEU A 96 -1.16 3.03 -3.23
N ASP A 97 -0.51 2.04 -3.83
CA ASP A 97 0.26 2.22 -5.06
C ASP A 97 -0.57 1.95 -6.33
N GLU A 98 0.08 2.09 -7.48
CA GLU A 98 -0.50 1.82 -8.77
C GLU A 98 -0.96 0.36 -8.92
N MET A 99 -0.29 -0.60 -8.29
CA MET A 99 -0.65 -2.02 -8.36
C MET A 99 -1.85 -2.33 -7.49
N ASP A 100 -1.92 -1.78 -6.28
CA ASP A 100 -3.08 -1.81 -5.40
C ASP A 100 -4.32 -1.28 -6.14
N ASN A 101 -4.19 -0.10 -6.75
CA ASN A 101 -5.25 0.50 -7.55
C ASN A 101 -5.60 -0.34 -8.78
N LYS A 102 -4.63 -0.98 -9.44
CA LYS A 102 -4.88 -1.89 -10.56
C LYS A 102 -5.67 -3.13 -10.13
N ILE A 103 -5.37 -3.69 -8.95
CA ILE A 103 -6.11 -4.81 -8.36
C ILE A 103 -7.55 -4.42 -8.07
N LEU A 104 -7.77 -3.30 -7.38
CA LEU A 104 -9.11 -2.80 -7.06
C LEU A 104 -9.91 -2.46 -8.33
N ASN A 105 -9.29 -1.81 -9.30
CA ASN A 105 -9.92 -1.51 -10.58
C ASN A 105 -10.27 -2.78 -11.36
N ALA A 106 -9.39 -3.79 -11.38
CA ALA A 106 -9.70 -5.06 -12.04
C ALA A 106 -10.91 -5.75 -11.40
N LEU A 107 -10.98 -5.79 -10.06
CA LEU A 107 -12.13 -6.35 -9.34
C LEU A 107 -13.43 -5.60 -9.65
N ILE A 108 -13.40 -4.26 -9.68
CA ILE A 108 -14.59 -3.46 -9.94
C ILE A 108 -15.01 -3.51 -11.43
N ASP A 109 -14.09 -3.24 -12.34
CA ASP A 109 -14.43 -3.03 -13.76
C ASP A 109 -14.64 -4.35 -14.51
N LYS A 110 -13.77 -5.34 -14.27
CA LYS A 110 -13.80 -6.61 -14.99
C LYS A 110 -14.76 -7.61 -14.35
N PHE A 111 -14.91 -7.55 -13.03
CA PHE A 111 -15.63 -8.56 -12.25
C PHE A 111 -16.80 -7.99 -11.45
N LYS A 112 -17.18 -6.72 -11.68
CA LYS A 112 -18.34 -6.05 -11.07
C LYS A 112 -18.37 -6.09 -9.53
N GLY A 113 -17.21 -6.19 -8.90
CA GLY A 113 -17.06 -6.23 -7.45
C GLY A 113 -16.71 -7.60 -6.86
N GLY A 114 -16.83 -8.70 -7.62
CA GLY A 114 -16.48 -10.05 -7.20
C GLY A 114 -17.68 -11.00 -7.01
N PRO A 115 -17.47 -12.21 -6.46
CA PRO A 115 -16.22 -12.80 -5.97
C PRO A 115 -15.32 -13.38 -7.07
N VAL A 116 -13.99 -13.20 -6.97
CA VAL A 116 -13.00 -13.68 -7.96
C VAL A 116 -11.92 -14.56 -7.32
N GLY A 117 -11.55 -15.66 -7.97
CA GLY A 117 -10.43 -16.51 -7.56
C GLY A 117 -9.07 -15.82 -7.72
N ILE A 118 -8.07 -16.19 -6.91
CA ILE A 118 -6.73 -15.58 -6.97
C ILE A 118 -6.07 -15.73 -8.33
N THR A 119 -6.24 -16.89 -8.96
CA THR A 119 -5.67 -17.20 -10.28
C THR A 119 -6.24 -16.27 -11.34
N THR A 120 -7.56 -16.11 -11.38
CA THR A 120 -8.24 -15.22 -12.33
C THR A 120 -7.87 -13.76 -12.11
N LEU A 121 -7.79 -13.33 -10.85
CA LEU A 121 -7.37 -11.96 -10.51
C LEU A 121 -5.93 -11.71 -10.94
N ALA A 122 -5.02 -12.63 -10.63
CA ALA A 122 -3.61 -12.61 -11.00
C ALA A 122 -3.42 -12.49 -12.51
N THR A 123 -4.14 -13.30 -13.30
CA THR A 123 -4.13 -13.19 -14.77
C THR A 123 -4.63 -11.84 -15.24
N ALA A 124 -5.70 -11.30 -14.62
CA ALA A 124 -6.30 -10.04 -15.03
C ALA A 124 -5.41 -8.81 -14.80
N VAL A 125 -4.49 -8.87 -13.82
CA VAL A 125 -3.53 -7.80 -13.50
C VAL A 125 -2.10 -8.09 -13.97
N SER A 126 -1.86 -9.26 -14.56
CA SER A 126 -0.56 -9.72 -15.06
C SER A 126 0.51 -9.81 -13.97
N GLU A 127 0.16 -10.42 -12.83
CA GLU A 127 1.04 -10.61 -11.67
C GLU A 127 0.92 -12.05 -11.15
N ASN A 128 1.88 -12.52 -10.34
CA ASN A 128 1.76 -13.81 -9.67
C ASN A 128 0.71 -13.76 -8.54
N GLY A 129 -0.16 -14.78 -8.47
CA GLY A 129 -1.16 -14.90 -7.42
C GLY A 129 -0.58 -14.99 -6.01
N GLU A 130 0.58 -15.63 -5.84
CA GLU A 130 1.28 -15.67 -4.55
C GLU A 130 1.74 -14.26 -4.12
N THR A 131 2.24 -13.46 -5.05
CA THR A 131 2.62 -12.06 -4.76
C THR A 131 1.41 -11.24 -4.35
N ILE A 132 0.26 -11.43 -5.00
CA ILE A 132 -0.99 -10.75 -4.62
C ILE A 132 -1.40 -11.14 -3.19
N GLU A 133 -1.40 -12.43 -2.85
CA GLU A 133 -1.84 -12.92 -1.55
C GLU A 133 -0.86 -12.56 -0.41
N GLU A 134 0.44 -12.59 -0.65
CA GLU A 134 1.45 -12.37 0.40
C GLU A 134 1.88 -10.90 0.55
N VAL A 135 1.86 -10.12 -0.53
CA VAL A 135 2.42 -8.76 -0.54
C VAL A 135 1.33 -7.69 -0.50
N TYR A 136 0.29 -7.81 -1.33
CA TYR A 136 -0.69 -6.74 -1.54
C TYR A 136 -1.97 -6.93 -0.70
N GLU A 137 -2.55 -8.14 -0.71
CA GLU A 137 -3.78 -8.48 0.02
C GLU A 137 -3.75 -8.12 1.51
N PRO A 138 -2.66 -8.37 2.28
CA PRO A 138 -2.67 -8.10 3.71
C PRO A 138 -2.99 -6.63 4.04
N PHE A 139 -2.44 -5.69 3.27
CA PHE A 139 -2.70 -4.27 3.45
C PHE A 139 -4.11 -3.89 2.98
N LEU A 140 -4.54 -4.38 1.82
CA LEU A 140 -5.87 -4.11 1.26
C LEU A 140 -6.99 -4.62 2.17
N ILE A 141 -6.81 -5.78 2.79
CA ILE A 141 -7.75 -6.35 3.78
C ILE A 141 -7.71 -5.55 5.08
N GLN A 142 -6.52 -5.21 5.59
CA GLN A 142 -6.39 -4.43 6.83
C GLN A 142 -7.03 -3.04 6.73
N GLN A 143 -6.91 -2.37 5.57
CA GLN A 143 -7.57 -1.10 5.30
C GLN A 143 -9.06 -1.25 4.92
N GLY A 144 -9.55 -2.49 4.77
CA GLY A 144 -10.96 -2.78 4.49
C GLY A 144 -11.38 -2.54 3.05
N PHE A 145 -10.46 -2.57 2.08
CA PHE A 145 -10.78 -2.45 0.65
C PHE A 145 -11.26 -3.77 0.02
N ILE A 146 -10.76 -4.90 0.52
CA ILE A 146 -11.06 -6.25 0.02
C ILE A 146 -11.48 -7.14 1.18
N VAL A 147 -12.41 -8.06 0.91
CA VAL A 147 -12.78 -9.16 1.81
C VAL A 147 -12.49 -10.49 1.13
N ARG A 148 -11.92 -11.43 1.90
CA ARG A 148 -11.74 -12.82 1.49
C ARG A 148 -12.99 -13.62 1.83
N THR A 149 -13.63 -14.17 0.81
CA THR A 149 -14.78 -15.09 0.95
C THR A 149 -14.37 -16.50 0.51
N PRO A 150 -15.14 -17.55 0.86
CA PRO A 150 -14.89 -18.91 0.35
C PRO A 150 -14.95 -19.00 -1.18
N ARG A 151 -15.70 -18.10 -1.83
CA ARG A 151 -15.88 -18.06 -3.30
C ARG A 151 -14.80 -17.25 -4.01
N GLY A 152 -14.04 -16.43 -3.29
CA GLY A 152 -13.04 -15.54 -3.88
C GLY A 152 -12.89 -14.21 -3.13
N ARG A 153 -12.26 -13.24 -3.78
CA ARG A 153 -12.04 -11.88 -3.27
C ARG A 153 -13.17 -10.99 -3.77
N GLU A 154 -13.70 -10.18 -2.86
CA GLU A 154 -14.75 -9.19 -3.14
C GLU A 154 -14.28 -7.82 -2.65
N VAL A 155 -14.60 -6.76 -3.39
CA VAL A 155 -14.29 -5.38 -2.97
C VAL A 155 -15.41 -4.82 -2.10
N THR A 156 -15.03 -4.00 -1.13
CA THR A 156 -15.99 -3.33 -0.25
C THR A 156 -16.48 -2.00 -0.84
N GLU A 157 -17.52 -1.42 -0.25
CA GLU A 157 -17.96 -0.07 -0.58
C GLU A 157 -16.88 0.99 -0.41
N LEU A 158 -15.92 0.77 0.50
CA LEU A 158 -14.81 1.67 0.73
C LEU A 158 -13.91 1.77 -0.52
N ALA A 159 -13.69 0.65 -1.21
CA ALA A 159 -12.96 0.64 -2.49
C ALA A 159 -13.68 1.41 -3.59
N TYR A 160 -15.01 1.25 -3.70
CA TYR A 160 -15.82 2.02 -4.63
C TYR A 160 -15.72 3.51 -4.37
N LYS A 161 -15.89 3.94 -3.11
CA LYS A 161 -15.78 5.35 -2.71
C LYS A 161 -14.38 5.91 -2.98
N HIS A 162 -13.35 5.13 -2.69
CA HIS A 162 -11.96 5.56 -2.90
C HIS A 162 -11.63 5.78 -4.38
N LEU A 163 -12.07 4.88 -5.25
CA LEU A 163 -11.87 4.98 -6.69
C LEU A 163 -12.89 5.88 -7.39
N GLY A 164 -13.81 6.51 -6.65
CA GLY A 164 -14.86 7.36 -7.20
C GLY A 164 -15.86 6.61 -8.09
N LYS A 165 -16.04 5.31 -7.88
CA LYS A 165 -16.93 4.46 -8.67
C LYS A 165 -18.24 4.21 -7.93
N ILE A 166 -19.33 4.19 -8.68
CA ILE A 166 -20.66 3.86 -8.15
C ILE A 166 -20.85 2.35 -8.31
N ARG A 167 -21.25 1.68 -7.23
CA ARG A 167 -21.68 0.29 -7.31
C ARG A 167 -22.95 0.25 -8.17
N GLY A 168 -22.89 -0.38 -9.33
CA GLY A 168 -24.09 -0.57 -10.15
C GLY A 168 -25.09 -1.41 -9.35
N ASN A 169 -26.23 -0.82 -8.98
CA ASN A 169 -27.33 -1.55 -8.35
C ASN A 169 -27.84 -2.61 -9.33
N GLN A 170 -27.47 -3.87 -9.11
CA GLN A 170 -28.20 -5.02 -9.65
C GLN A 170 -29.41 -5.37 -8.77
N GLU A 171 -30.13 -4.36 -8.28
CA GLU A 171 -31.43 -4.56 -7.60
C GLU A 171 -32.64 -4.39 -8.54
N ASN A 172 -32.42 -4.01 -9.80
CA ASN A 172 -33.49 -3.79 -10.79
C ASN A 172 -33.42 -4.72 -12.02
N LEU A 173 -33.12 -6.01 -11.81
CA LEU A 173 -33.34 -7.05 -12.83
C LEU A 173 -34.25 -8.12 -12.23
N PHE A 174 -35.51 -7.73 -12.03
CA PHE A 174 -36.64 -8.65 -12.10
C PHE A 174 -36.91 -8.98 -13.58
#